data_AF-A0AAE1K4W5-F1
#
_entry.id   AF-A0AAE1K4W5-F1
#
_cell.length_a   1.000
_cell.length_b   1.000
_cell.length_c   1.000
_cell.angle_alpha   90.00
_cell.angle_beta   90.00
_cell.angle_gamma   90.00
#
_symmetry.space_group_name_H-M   'P 1'
#
loop_
_entity.id
_entity.type
_entity.pdbx_description
1 polymer ?
#
loop_
_entity_poly.entity_id
_entity_poly.type
_entity_poly.pdbx_seq_one_letter_code
_entity_poly.pdbx_strand_id
1 'polypeptide(L)'
;MPEWTVSVECCEYEETTFTVTASMVLQSVKDEKDEDECLNEKAMKKKYYCKNNKRKKQQPFSGINTFRFSDYDCIGFDLDNTICRYRVGEIMRLEYSLIAEYMVHRYGYEPELLLPVDDDMDFLQKGLILDIKKGNFLKCSDTGRILRATHGTRPMTRDQILEVYGKQRIWEPVLEFMRTMSDHPTPGVTPILRSFKDYFDMPAAVACARAIDAQDSSEEGPLEEYDIWRDVHVAMCNMYRREHFRHDKGGFFPSIKTHPEKYIYEASDRLKRWLRAVNEHTYTFLISGSSVDYASHIASYVLGPDWRDYFDTMICTAKKPGFFNSNRPFHYLVGADDGDIVPPHNLSISETYSGGNWRDLLELVRNEAGVETPHSLYVGDHLAQDVLAPDMEGLDTVAIVEELAAEGMVGDPMDHDAGSDLMSSYWGSFFATDANPSVMGVERINTLYASVPLKHARLAIPSLEAVARYPIRHQYEAFSQETSGFFPGDPVILHF
;
A
#
# COMPACT_ATOMS: atom_id res chain seq x y z
N MET A 1 -0.16 -5.98 38.19
CA MET A 1 -0.65 -7.27 38.74
C MET A 1 -0.43 -8.30 37.66
N PRO A 2 0.03 -9.53 37.94
CA PRO A 2 0.21 -10.53 36.90
C PRO A 2 -1.12 -10.82 36.20
N GLU A 3 -1.11 -10.83 34.87
CA GLU A 3 -2.26 -11.20 34.06
C GLU A 3 -2.40 -12.73 34.04
N TRP A 4 -3.61 -13.18 34.31
CA TRP A 4 -3.96 -14.59 34.29
C TRP A 4 -4.84 -14.84 33.09
N THR A 5 -4.49 -15.84 32.29
CA THR A 5 -5.40 -16.36 31.28
C THR A 5 -6.04 -17.64 31.82
N VAL A 6 -7.38 -17.66 31.84
CA VAL A 6 -8.16 -18.83 32.26
C VAL A 6 -8.86 -19.39 31.04
N SER A 7 -8.50 -20.60 30.65
CA SER A 7 -9.25 -21.36 29.65
C SER A 7 -10.08 -22.43 30.35
N VAL A 8 -11.33 -22.57 29.90
CA VAL A 8 -12.29 -23.51 30.45
C VAL A 8 -12.74 -24.43 29.31
N GLU A 9 -12.37 -25.70 29.40
CA GLU A 9 -12.80 -26.72 28.45
C GLU A 9 -13.83 -27.64 29.14
N CYS A 10 -14.94 -27.86 28.43
CA CYS A 10 -16.01 -28.73 28.88
C CYS A 10 -15.85 -30.08 28.19
N CYS A 11 -15.49 -31.11 28.95
CA CYS A 11 -15.25 -32.44 28.40
C CYS A 11 -16.44 -33.35 28.74
N GLU A 12 -17.17 -33.71 27.69
CA GLU A 12 -18.24 -34.71 27.60
C GLU A 12 -19.55 -34.46 28.37
N TYR A 13 -20.65 -34.88 27.71
CA TYR A 13 -22.03 -34.74 28.15
C TYR A 13 -22.60 -36.14 28.41
N GLU A 14 -22.78 -36.51 29.68
CA GLU A 14 -23.64 -37.63 30.07
C GLU A 14 -24.75 -37.12 30.98
N GLU A 15 -25.98 -37.64 30.79
CA GLU A 15 -27.28 -37.06 31.16
C GLU A 15 -27.49 -36.63 32.64
N THR A 16 -26.52 -36.78 33.54
CA THR A 16 -26.63 -36.35 34.94
C THR A 16 -25.39 -35.72 35.57
N THR A 17 -24.25 -35.59 34.88
CA THR A 17 -23.03 -34.95 35.43
C THR A 17 -22.16 -34.32 34.35
N PHE A 18 -21.61 -33.13 34.60
CA PHE A 18 -20.62 -32.47 33.74
C PHE A 18 -19.31 -32.26 34.49
N THR A 19 -18.19 -32.47 33.80
CA THR A 19 -16.84 -32.24 34.33
C THR A 19 -16.19 -31.07 33.59
N VAL A 20 -15.77 -30.05 34.33
CA VAL A 20 -15.10 -28.88 33.77
C VAL A 20 -13.65 -28.86 34.23
N THR A 21 -12.72 -28.72 33.28
CA THR A 21 -11.30 -28.54 33.59
C THR A 21 -10.94 -27.08 33.30
N ALA A 22 -10.55 -26.34 34.34
CA ALA A 22 -10.07 -24.98 34.21
C ALA A 22 -8.53 -24.98 34.30
N SER A 23 -7.88 -24.49 33.26
CA SER A 23 -6.43 -24.32 33.22
C SER A 23 -6.11 -22.84 33.46
N MET A 24 -5.35 -22.54 34.51
CA MET A 24 -4.87 -21.20 34.81
C MET A 24 -3.40 -21.11 34.46
N VAL A 25 -3.06 -20.25 33.50
CA VAL A 25 -1.67 -19.96 33.14
C VAL A 25 -1.31 -18.58 33.70
N LEU A 26 -0.32 -18.55 34.59
CA LEU A 26 0.31 -17.31 35.04
C LEU A 26 1.25 -16.83 33.93
N GLN A 27 0.96 -15.70 33.31
CA GLN A 27 1.95 -15.07 32.43
C GLN A 27 3.08 -14.52 33.30
N SER A 28 4.32 -14.96 33.06
CA SER A 28 5.47 -14.39 33.75
C SER A 28 5.61 -12.93 33.34
N VAL A 29 5.43 -12.01 34.27
CA VAL A 29 5.86 -10.61 34.12
C VAL A 29 7.38 -10.68 34.02
N LYS A 30 7.96 -10.36 32.86
CA LYS A 30 9.40 -10.09 32.78
C LYS A 30 9.67 -8.88 33.67
N ASP A 31 10.67 -8.95 34.55
CA ASP A 31 11.04 -7.81 35.37
C ASP A 31 11.42 -6.63 34.45
N GLU A 32 10.95 -5.41 34.75
CA GLU A 32 11.25 -4.20 33.94
C GLU A 32 12.77 -4.02 33.71
N LYS A 33 13.59 -4.46 34.68
CA LYS A 33 15.06 -4.45 34.56
C LYS A 33 15.57 -5.43 33.50
N ASP A 34 14.98 -6.60 33.37
CA ASP A 34 15.37 -7.61 32.38
C ASP A 34 14.96 -7.15 30.97
N GLU A 35 13.84 -6.43 30.84
CA GLU A 35 13.41 -5.81 29.59
C GLU A 35 14.35 -4.66 29.19
N ASP A 36 14.69 -3.77 30.11
CA ASP A 36 15.65 -2.68 29.87
C ASP A 36 17.04 -3.20 29.49
N GLU A 37 17.54 -4.25 30.14
CA GLU A 37 18.82 -4.88 29.79
C GLU A 37 18.77 -5.51 28.38
N CYS A 38 17.69 -6.20 28.05
CA CYS A 38 17.49 -6.80 26.72
C CYS A 38 17.41 -5.73 25.61
N LEU A 39 16.67 -4.64 25.84
CA LEU A 39 16.57 -3.52 24.90
C LEU A 39 17.92 -2.83 24.69
N ASN A 40 18.69 -2.63 25.77
CA ASN A 40 20.04 -2.07 25.69
C ASN A 40 21.00 -2.98 24.92
N GLU A 41 20.95 -4.31 25.14
CA GLU A 41 21.77 -5.26 24.39
C GLU A 41 21.43 -5.26 22.89
N LYS A 42 20.13 -5.22 22.56
CA LYS A 42 19.62 -5.11 21.18
C LYS A 42 20.12 -3.82 20.51
N ALA A 43 19.99 -2.67 21.17
CA ALA A 43 20.46 -1.38 20.67
C ALA A 43 21.99 -1.39 20.44
N MET A 44 22.77 -1.94 21.38
CA MET A 44 24.22 -2.11 21.24
C MET A 44 24.60 -2.96 20.02
N LYS A 45 23.90 -4.08 19.79
CA LYS A 45 24.13 -4.96 18.63
C LYS A 45 23.84 -4.23 17.32
N LYS A 46 22.72 -3.53 17.21
CA LYS A 46 22.38 -2.73 16.00
C LYS A 46 23.40 -1.66 15.72
N LYS A 47 23.77 -0.89 16.74
CA LYS A 47 24.83 0.12 16.65
C LYS A 47 26.14 -0.48 16.16
N TYR A 48 26.51 -1.66 16.68
CA TYR A 48 27.68 -2.40 16.22
C TYR A 48 27.57 -2.81 14.74
N TYR A 49 26.42 -3.34 14.31
CA TYR A 49 26.19 -3.72 12.91
C TYR A 49 26.27 -2.51 11.98
N CYS A 50 25.54 -1.43 12.25
CA CYS A 50 25.55 -0.21 11.43
C CYS A 50 26.95 0.41 11.33
N LYS A 51 27.69 0.48 12.46
CA LYS A 51 29.07 1.00 12.44
C LYS A 51 30.04 0.13 11.65
N ASN A 52 29.83 -1.18 11.60
CA ASN A 52 30.71 -2.13 10.92
C ASN A 52 30.20 -2.55 9.54
N ASN A 53 29.08 -2.01 9.09
CA ASN A 53 28.58 -2.20 7.74
C ASN A 53 29.62 -1.63 6.76
N LYS A 54 30.48 -2.49 6.20
CA LYS A 54 31.72 -2.11 5.49
C LYS A 54 31.46 -1.36 4.16
N ARG A 55 30.20 -1.12 3.79
CA ARG A 55 29.76 -0.46 2.56
C ARG A 55 29.53 1.06 2.69
N LYS A 56 30.07 1.73 3.72
CA LYS A 56 30.00 3.20 3.99
C LYS A 56 30.42 4.17 2.86
N LYS A 57 30.60 3.71 1.62
CA LYS A 57 30.98 4.52 0.45
C LYS A 57 30.02 4.44 -0.73
N GLN A 58 28.92 3.70 -0.63
CA GLN A 58 28.01 3.52 -1.76
C GLN A 58 26.92 4.58 -1.67
N GLN A 59 26.88 5.47 -2.67
CA GLN A 59 25.82 6.46 -2.83
C GLN A 59 24.49 5.75 -3.10
N PRO A 60 23.35 6.38 -2.76
CA PRO A 60 22.01 5.79 -2.91
C PRO A 60 21.74 5.25 -4.32
N PHE A 61 22.30 5.87 -5.37
CA PHE A 61 22.30 5.26 -6.70
C PHE A 61 23.61 5.49 -7.46
N SER A 62 24.41 4.42 -7.60
CA SER A 62 25.11 4.02 -8.84
C SER A 62 25.81 2.67 -8.66
N GLY A 63 25.38 1.65 -9.42
CA GLY A 63 26.29 0.61 -9.93
C GLY A 63 26.54 -0.66 -9.10
N ILE A 64 25.56 -1.17 -8.34
CA ILE A 64 25.64 -2.56 -7.84
C ILE A 64 24.35 -3.32 -8.16
N ASN A 65 24.49 -4.32 -9.02
CA ASN A 65 23.44 -5.26 -9.44
C ASN A 65 23.02 -6.23 -8.31
N THR A 66 23.38 -5.93 -7.05
CA THR A 66 23.15 -6.78 -5.88
C THR A 66 22.47 -6.02 -4.76
N PHE A 67 21.35 -6.55 -4.27
CA PHE A 67 20.61 -6.05 -3.13
C PHE A 67 20.64 -7.06 -1.98
N ARG A 68 20.77 -6.57 -0.73
CA ARG A 68 20.61 -7.36 0.50
C ARG A 68 19.96 -6.49 1.57
N PHE A 69 18.94 -7.00 2.25
CA PHE A 69 18.32 -6.29 3.38
C PHE A 69 19.32 -6.02 4.52
N SER A 70 20.31 -6.91 4.73
CA SER A 70 21.34 -6.74 5.75
C SER A 70 22.31 -5.58 5.51
N ASP A 71 22.27 -4.93 4.34
CA ASP A 71 23.20 -3.86 3.97
C ASP A 71 22.67 -2.46 4.36
N TYR A 72 21.48 -2.36 4.96
CA TYR A 72 20.85 -1.10 5.39
C TYR A 72 20.99 -0.87 6.90
N ASP A 73 21.21 0.39 7.27
CA ASP A 73 21.32 0.85 8.66
C ASP A 73 19.95 1.14 9.27
N CYS A 74 18.94 1.42 8.45
CA CYS A 74 17.55 1.37 8.87
C CYS A 74 16.60 0.98 7.73
N ILE A 75 15.45 0.39 8.07
CA ILE A 75 14.43 -0.06 7.14
C ILE A 75 13.04 0.35 7.64
N GLY A 76 12.32 1.14 6.87
CA GLY A 76 10.90 1.42 7.10
C GLY A 76 10.00 0.50 6.26
N PHE A 77 8.88 0.10 6.83
CA PHE A 77 7.84 -0.68 6.17
C PHE A 77 6.51 0.05 6.25
N ASP A 78 5.74 0.04 5.16
CA ASP A 78 4.30 0.30 5.26
C ASP A 78 3.56 -0.88 5.89
N LEU A 79 2.37 -0.61 6.41
CA LEU A 79 1.49 -1.63 6.99
C LEU A 79 0.54 -2.20 5.93
N ASP A 80 -0.42 -1.40 5.50
CA ASP A 80 -1.52 -1.81 4.62
C ASP A 80 -0.97 -2.20 3.24
N ASN A 81 -1.45 -3.30 2.65
CA ASN A 81 -0.99 -3.88 1.37
C ASN A 81 0.51 -4.24 1.28
N THR A 82 1.27 -4.09 2.37
CA THR A 82 2.71 -4.36 2.42
C THR A 82 3.04 -5.49 3.38
N ILE A 83 2.84 -5.27 4.69
CA ILE A 83 2.89 -6.32 5.70
C ILE A 83 1.52 -7.00 5.80
N CYS A 84 0.47 -6.20 5.85
CA CYS A 84 -0.92 -6.65 5.86
C CYS A 84 -1.40 -6.87 4.43
N ARG A 85 -1.45 -8.12 3.99
CA ARG A 85 -2.06 -8.47 2.71
C ARG A 85 -3.56 -8.60 2.87
N TYR A 86 -4.29 -7.95 1.98
CA TYR A 86 -5.73 -8.02 1.93
C TYR A 86 -6.22 -9.07 0.94
N ARG A 87 -7.39 -9.63 1.20
CA ARG A 87 -8.16 -10.41 0.23
C ARG A 87 -8.80 -9.42 -0.74
N VAL A 88 -8.02 -9.02 -1.74
CA VAL A 88 -8.32 -7.85 -2.59
C VAL A 88 -9.75 -7.89 -3.15
N GLY A 89 -10.22 -9.04 -3.67
CA GLY A 89 -11.60 -9.16 -4.14
C GLY A 89 -12.66 -8.85 -3.08
N GLU A 90 -12.49 -9.35 -1.85
CA GLU A 90 -13.45 -9.11 -0.76
C GLU A 90 -13.45 -7.66 -0.29
N ILE A 91 -12.27 -7.03 -0.23
CA ILE A 91 -12.12 -5.62 0.10
C ILE A 91 -12.75 -4.73 -0.98
N MET A 92 -12.47 -4.98 -2.26
CA MET A 92 -13.02 -4.19 -3.35
C MET A 92 -14.56 -4.26 -3.41
N ARG A 93 -15.14 -5.45 -3.16
CA ARG A 93 -16.60 -5.62 -3.04
C ARG A 93 -17.19 -4.81 -1.90
N LEU A 94 -16.55 -4.84 -0.72
CA LEU A 94 -16.99 -4.07 0.45
C LEU A 94 -16.95 -2.57 0.14
N GLU A 95 -15.81 -2.07 -0.34
CA GLU A 95 -15.63 -0.65 -0.63
C GLU A 95 -16.59 -0.13 -1.67
N TYR A 96 -16.76 -0.87 -2.78
CA TYR A 96 -17.72 -0.49 -3.80
C TYR A 96 -19.13 -0.35 -3.22
N SER A 97 -19.59 -1.36 -2.46
CA SER A 97 -20.93 -1.37 -1.88
C SER A 97 -21.17 -0.14 -0.99
N LEU A 98 -20.18 0.23 -0.16
CA LEU A 98 -20.27 1.38 0.73
C LEU A 98 -20.27 2.72 -0.02
N ILE A 99 -19.48 2.83 -1.09
CA ILE A 99 -19.47 4.00 -1.96
C ILE A 99 -20.83 4.14 -2.67
N ALA A 100 -21.33 3.06 -3.28
CA ALA A 100 -22.60 3.05 -4.00
C ALA A 100 -23.79 3.38 -3.09
N GLU A 101 -23.89 2.73 -1.92
CA GLU A 101 -24.91 3.03 -0.91
C GLU A 101 -24.89 4.51 -0.51
N TYR A 102 -23.71 5.05 -0.25
CA TYR A 102 -23.57 6.47 0.09
C TYR A 102 -24.03 7.37 -1.05
N MET A 103 -23.63 7.09 -2.30
CA MET A 103 -24.02 7.89 -3.46
C MET A 103 -25.54 7.90 -3.67
N VAL A 104 -26.17 6.72 -3.65
CA VAL A 104 -27.62 6.57 -3.88
C VAL A 104 -28.41 7.22 -2.74
N HIS A 105 -28.07 6.93 -1.48
CA HIS A 105 -28.85 7.44 -0.35
C HIS A 105 -28.60 8.91 -0.02
N ARG A 106 -27.38 9.42 -0.24
CA ARG A 106 -27.03 10.81 0.11
C ARG A 106 -27.32 11.79 -1.02
N TYR A 107 -27.03 11.40 -2.26
CA TYR A 107 -27.05 12.30 -3.41
C TYR A 107 -28.14 11.95 -4.44
N GLY A 108 -28.81 10.81 -4.29
CA GLY A 108 -29.92 10.42 -5.17
C GLY A 108 -29.46 9.91 -6.54
N TYR A 109 -28.27 9.32 -6.62
CA TYR A 109 -27.84 8.60 -7.84
C TYR A 109 -28.77 7.40 -8.10
N GLU A 110 -28.77 6.95 -9.36
CA GLU A 110 -29.64 5.87 -9.83
C GLU A 110 -29.44 4.56 -9.02
N PRO A 111 -30.53 3.84 -8.65
CA PRO A 111 -30.46 2.62 -7.84
C PRO A 111 -29.62 1.50 -8.45
N GLU A 112 -29.40 1.49 -9.76
CA GLU A 112 -28.56 0.55 -10.49
C GLU A 112 -27.11 0.55 -9.98
N LEU A 113 -26.63 1.65 -9.37
CA LEU A 113 -25.33 1.67 -8.70
C LEU A 113 -25.25 0.66 -7.54
N LEU A 114 -26.37 0.23 -6.95
CA LEU A 114 -26.40 -0.76 -5.87
C LEU A 114 -26.18 -2.20 -6.35
N LEU A 115 -26.09 -2.44 -7.66
CA LEU A 115 -25.77 -3.77 -8.19
C LEU A 115 -24.36 -4.19 -7.72
N PRO A 116 -24.12 -5.48 -7.42
CA PRO A 116 -22.80 -5.96 -7.05
C PRO A 116 -21.73 -5.59 -8.08
N VAL A 117 -20.50 -5.38 -7.62
CA VAL A 117 -19.37 -5.01 -8.49
C VAL A 117 -18.82 -6.20 -9.30
N ASP A 118 -19.28 -7.43 -9.02
CA ASP A 118 -18.74 -8.67 -9.58
C ASP A 118 -18.66 -8.67 -11.13
N ASP A 119 -19.65 -8.08 -11.81
CA ASP A 119 -19.65 -7.98 -13.29
C ASP A 119 -18.62 -6.96 -13.83
N ASP A 120 -18.16 -6.02 -12.99
CA ASP A 120 -17.20 -4.96 -13.32
C ASP A 120 -15.82 -5.17 -12.67
N MET A 121 -15.57 -6.33 -12.05
CA MET A 121 -14.26 -6.63 -11.46
C MET A 121 -13.13 -6.54 -12.49
N ASP A 122 -13.40 -6.94 -13.74
CA ASP A 122 -12.44 -6.84 -14.85
C ASP A 122 -12.10 -5.39 -15.23
N PHE A 123 -12.91 -4.41 -14.84
CA PHE A 123 -12.62 -2.97 -15.03
C PHE A 123 -11.61 -2.45 -14.00
N LEU A 124 -11.53 -3.07 -12.81
CA LEU A 124 -10.66 -2.61 -11.73
C LEU A 124 -9.20 -2.89 -12.07
N GLN A 125 -8.42 -1.84 -12.28
CA GLN A 125 -6.97 -1.94 -12.40
C GLN A 125 -6.27 -0.75 -11.75
N LYS A 126 -5.12 -0.99 -11.08
CA LYS A 126 -4.28 0.08 -10.57
C LYS A 126 -3.75 0.93 -11.71
N GLY A 127 -3.74 2.24 -11.49
CA GLY A 127 -3.08 3.22 -12.33
C GLY A 127 -3.95 3.83 -13.43
N LEU A 128 -5.26 3.61 -13.38
CA LEU A 128 -6.21 4.29 -14.26
C LEU A 128 -6.31 5.78 -13.89
N ILE A 129 -6.53 6.61 -14.92
CA ILE A 129 -6.65 8.06 -14.80
C ILE A 129 -8.01 8.49 -15.35
N LEU A 130 -8.85 9.08 -14.51
CA LEU A 130 -10.10 9.72 -14.88
C LEU A 130 -9.86 11.16 -15.33
N ASP A 131 -10.19 11.46 -16.57
CA ASP A 131 -10.52 12.80 -17.05
C ASP A 131 -11.92 13.15 -16.53
N ILE A 132 -11.95 13.90 -15.42
CA ILE A 132 -13.18 14.17 -14.64
C ILE A 132 -14.22 14.85 -15.52
N LYS A 133 -13.80 15.86 -16.29
CA LYS A 133 -14.70 16.66 -17.11
C LYS A 133 -15.29 15.86 -18.27
N LYS A 134 -14.54 14.93 -18.86
CA LYS A 134 -15.02 14.15 -20.01
C LYS A 134 -15.65 12.81 -19.65
N GLY A 135 -15.60 12.40 -18.38
CA GLY A 135 -16.08 11.08 -17.96
C GLY A 135 -15.28 9.92 -18.56
N ASN A 136 -14.00 10.16 -18.90
CA ASN A 136 -13.17 9.17 -19.57
C ASN A 136 -12.09 8.60 -18.66
N PHE A 137 -11.94 7.28 -18.63
CA PHE A 137 -10.84 6.61 -17.96
C PHE A 137 -9.73 6.31 -18.96
N LEU A 138 -8.49 6.56 -18.56
CA LEU A 138 -7.31 6.49 -19.41
C LEU A 138 -6.29 5.55 -18.77
N LYS A 139 -5.75 4.66 -19.58
CA LYS A 139 -4.53 3.91 -19.28
C LYS A 139 -3.39 4.51 -20.09
N CYS A 140 -2.33 4.96 -19.44
CA CYS A 140 -1.26 5.73 -20.07
C CYS A 140 0.09 4.99 -20.05
N SER A 141 0.94 5.28 -21.04
CA SER A 141 2.34 4.86 -21.07
C SER A 141 3.21 5.69 -20.14
N ASP A 142 4.44 5.24 -19.94
CA ASP A 142 5.52 5.97 -19.25
C ASP A 142 6.00 7.26 -19.97
N THR A 143 5.43 7.55 -21.14
CA THR A 143 5.61 8.78 -21.94
C THR A 143 4.35 9.64 -22.03
N GLY A 144 3.27 9.25 -21.32
CA GLY A 144 2.02 10.01 -21.24
C GLY A 144 1.09 9.82 -22.42
N ARG A 145 1.37 8.84 -23.27
CA ARG A 145 0.51 8.46 -24.38
C ARG A 145 -0.63 7.59 -23.85
N ILE A 146 -1.86 7.92 -24.24
CA ILE A 146 -3.05 7.13 -23.94
C ILE A 146 -2.97 5.82 -24.74
N LEU A 147 -2.89 4.71 -23.99
CA LEU A 147 -2.82 3.34 -24.48
C LEU A 147 -4.23 2.78 -24.70
N ARG A 148 -5.12 2.95 -23.72
CA ARG A 148 -6.54 2.59 -23.79
C ARG A 148 -7.37 3.67 -23.13
N ALA A 149 -8.62 3.80 -23.55
CA ALA A 149 -9.56 4.68 -22.88
C ALA A 149 -10.97 4.10 -22.90
N THR A 150 -11.78 4.49 -21.92
CA THR A 150 -13.22 4.24 -21.88
C THR A 150 -13.94 5.54 -21.57
N HIS A 151 -15.21 5.60 -21.95
CA HIS A 151 -16.16 6.60 -21.47
C HIS A 151 -17.17 5.89 -20.59
N GLY A 152 -17.23 6.21 -19.30
CA GLY A 152 -17.87 5.32 -18.32
C GLY A 152 -17.29 3.90 -18.42
N THR A 153 -18.16 2.88 -18.42
CA THR A 153 -17.80 1.47 -18.65
C THR A 153 -17.79 1.08 -20.14
N ARG A 154 -17.77 2.03 -21.08
CA ARG A 154 -17.79 1.75 -22.53
C ARG A 154 -16.42 1.95 -23.17
N PRO A 155 -15.79 0.92 -23.77
CA PRO A 155 -14.48 1.07 -24.42
C PRO A 155 -14.52 2.09 -25.56
N MET A 156 -13.50 2.94 -25.63
CA MET A 156 -13.32 3.88 -26.75
C MET A 156 -12.48 3.23 -27.86
N THR A 157 -12.96 3.35 -29.09
CA THR A 157 -12.19 3.03 -30.29
C THR A 157 -11.02 4.00 -30.46
N ARG A 158 -10.05 3.59 -31.28
CA ARG A 158 -8.92 4.45 -31.65
C ARG A 158 -9.38 5.81 -32.21
N ASP A 159 -10.38 5.84 -33.07
CA ASP A 159 -10.85 7.08 -33.69
C ASP A 159 -11.49 8.03 -32.67
N GLN A 160 -12.27 7.50 -31.72
CA GLN A 160 -12.81 8.29 -30.61
C GLN A 160 -11.70 8.88 -29.73
N ILE A 161 -10.64 8.11 -29.44
CA ILE A 161 -9.49 8.64 -28.67
C ILE A 161 -8.79 9.76 -29.44
N LEU A 162 -8.61 9.62 -30.76
CA LEU A 162 -7.97 10.64 -31.60
C LEU A 162 -8.81 11.90 -31.73
N GLU A 163 -10.13 11.75 -31.76
CA GLU A 163 -11.09 12.87 -31.77
C GLU A 163 -11.01 13.67 -30.47
N VAL A 164 -11.00 12.98 -29.32
CA VAL A 164 -11.03 13.65 -28.01
C VAL A 164 -9.66 14.18 -27.57
N TYR A 165 -8.59 13.42 -27.77
CA TYR A 165 -7.25 13.70 -27.24
C TYR A 165 -6.20 14.01 -28.33
N GLY A 166 -6.65 14.15 -29.57
CA GLY A 166 -5.80 14.51 -30.70
C GLY A 166 -4.90 13.37 -31.20
N LYS A 167 -4.23 13.61 -32.32
CA LYS A 167 -3.44 12.60 -33.05
C LYS A 167 -2.29 11.99 -32.24
N GLN A 168 -1.74 12.76 -31.31
CA GLN A 168 -0.65 12.29 -30.44
C GLN A 168 -1.14 11.37 -29.33
N ARG A 169 -2.45 11.38 -29.03
CA ARG A 169 -3.06 10.67 -27.90
C ARG A 169 -2.40 11.08 -26.58
N ILE A 170 -2.11 12.37 -26.43
CA ILE A 170 -1.49 12.93 -25.24
C ILE A 170 -2.45 14.00 -24.73
N TRP A 171 -2.79 13.89 -23.46
CA TRP A 171 -3.52 14.90 -22.73
C TRP A 171 -2.55 15.58 -21.75
N GLU A 172 -2.30 16.88 -21.93
CA GLU A 172 -1.29 17.63 -21.18
C GLU A 172 -1.32 17.42 -19.65
N PRO A 173 -2.49 17.34 -18.98
CA PRO A 173 -2.56 17.06 -17.55
C PRO A 173 -1.90 15.74 -17.13
N VAL A 174 -1.87 14.72 -18.00
CA VAL A 174 -1.16 13.48 -17.74
C VAL A 174 0.35 13.72 -17.68
N LEU A 175 0.90 14.58 -18.54
CA LEU A 175 2.33 14.87 -18.55
C LEU A 175 2.80 15.53 -17.24
N GLU A 176 1.97 16.40 -16.67
CA GLU A 176 2.25 17.00 -15.36
C GLU A 176 2.07 15.99 -14.23
N PHE A 177 0.98 15.22 -14.25
CA PHE A 177 0.72 14.16 -13.27
C PHE A 177 1.90 13.19 -13.16
N MET A 178 2.43 12.72 -14.30
CA MET A 178 3.52 11.73 -14.34
C MET A 178 4.81 12.15 -13.65
N ARG A 179 5.06 13.46 -13.49
CA ARG A 179 6.27 13.96 -12.83
C ARG A 179 6.27 13.69 -11.33
N THR A 180 5.08 13.62 -10.73
CA THR A 180 4.90 13.53 -9.27
C THR A 180 4.04 12.35 -8.85
N MET A 181 3.31 11.75 -9.80
CA MET A 181 2.25 10.77 -9.56
C MET A 181 1.21 11.26 -8.54
N SER A 182 1.04 12.58 -8.45
CA SER A 182 0.19 13.27 -7.48
C SER A 182 -0.93 14.02 -8.19
N ASP A 183 -2.14 13.77 -7.73
CA ASP A 183 -3.41 14.37 -8.15
C ASP A 183 -4.09 15.07 -6.96
N HIS A 184 -3.31 15.45 -5.94
CA HIS A 184 -3.82 16.14 -4.78
C HIS A 184 -4.48 17.48 -5.19
N PRO A 185 -5.66 17.81 -4.62
CA PRO A 185 -6.33 19.06 -4.94
C PRO A 185 -5.44 20.26 -4.59
N THR A 186 -5.23 21.16 -5.56
CA THR A 186 -4.59 22.45 -5.30
C THR A 186 -5.67 23.43 -4.82
N PRO A 187 -5.48 24.15 -3.70
CA PRO A 187 -6.46 25.12 -3.21
C PRO A 187 -6.86 26.14 -4.29
N GLY A 188 -8.16 26.29 -4.53
CA GLY A 188 -8.70 27.21 -5.52
C GLY A 188 -8.63 26.72 -6.98
N VAL A 189 -8.14 25.51 -7.23
CA VAL A 189 -8.10 24.89 -8.56
C VAL A 189 -9.06 23.70 -8.58
N THR A 190 -10.00 23.71 -9.53
CA THR A 190 -10.90 22.57 -9.75
C THR A 190 -10.08 21.40 -10.31
N PRO A 191 -10.08 20.23 -9.64
CA PRO A 191 -9.41 19.04 -10.18
C PRO A 191 -10.02 18.67 -11.53
N ILE A 192 -9.16 18.44 -12.52
CA ILE A 192 -9.57 17.96 -13.84
C ILE A 192 -9.24 16.47 -14.04
N LEU A 193 -8.35 15.95 -13.21
CA LEU A 193 -7.79 14.60 -13.30
C LEU A 193 -7.87 13.95 -11.92
N ARG A 194 -8.31 12.68 -11.88
CA ARG A 194 -8.18 11.80 -10.73
C ARG A 194 -7.46 10.52 -11.17
N SER A 195 -6.60 9.96 -10.34
CA SER A 195 -5.96 8.67 -10.58
C SER A 195 -6.29 7.69 -9.46
N PHE A 196 -6.46 6.42 -9.82
CA PHE A 196 -6.75 5.32 -8.91
C PHE A 196 -5.51 4.46 -8.78
N LYS A 197 -4.90 4.42 -7.59
CA LYS A 197 -3.51 4.05 -7.38
C LYS A 197 -3.33 2.77 -6.58
N ASP A 198 -4.33 2.38 -5.80
CA ASP A 198 -4.25 1.27 -4.86
C ASP A 198 -5.60 0.56 -4.70
N TYR A 199 -5.61 -0.52 -3.92
CA TYR A 199 -6.81 -1.32 -3.73
C TYR A 199 -7.91 -0.62 -2.92
N PHE A 200 -7.60 0.48 -2.23
CA PHE A 200 -8.56 1.25 -1.43
C PHE A 200 -9.28 2.36 -2.22
N ASP A 201 -8.80 2.67 -3.43
CA ASP A 201 -9.42 3.67 -4.30
C ASP A 201 -9.92 3.15 -5.64
N MET A 202 -9.43 2.01 -6.13
CA MET A 202 -9.91 1.39 -7.37
C MET A 202 -11.43 1.19 -7.44
N PRO A 203 -12.15 0.76 -6.38
CA PRO A 203 -13.61 0.60 -6.44
C PRO A 203 -14.37 1.90 -6.75
N ALA A 204 -13.79 3.04 -6.41
CA ALA A 204 -14.35 4.34 -6.76
C ALA A 204 -14.31 4.61 -8.27
N ALA A 205 -13.40 3.97 -9.02
CA ALA A 205 -13.37 4.05 -10.48
C ALA A 205 -14.64 3.47 -11.09
N VAL A 206 -15.10 2.30 -10.62
CA VAL A 206 -16.35 1.68 -11.10
C VAL A 206 -17.55 2.51 -10.68
N ALA A 207 -17.56 3.06 -9.46
CA ALA A 207 -18.63 3.96 -9.02
C ALA A 207 -18.75 5.20 -9.92
N CYS A 208 -17.61 5.82 -10.26
CA CYS A 208 -17.56 6.90 -11.25
C CYS A 208 -18.07 6.43 -12.63
N ALA A 209 -17.60 5.28 -13.13
CA ALA A 209 -17.93 4.78 -14.46
C ALA A 209 -19.42 4.48 -14.62
N ARG A 210 -20.02 3.75 -13.68
CA ARG A 210 -21.46 3.45 -13.68
C ARG A 210 -22.33 4.71 -13.54
N ALA A 211 -21.89 5.68 -12.74
CA ALA A 211 -22.59 6.96 -12.62
C ALA A 211 -22.56 7.76 -13.93
N ILE A 212 -21.44 7.74 -14.67
CA ILE A 212 -21.33 8.35 -16.00
C ILE A 212 -22.28 7.66 -16.98
N ASP A 213 -22.32 6.32 -17.01
CA ASP A 213 -23.23 5.57 -17.89
C ASP A 213 -24.71 5.84 -17.58
N ALA A 214 -25.05 5.97 -16.28
CA ALA A 214 -26.38 6.31 -15.84
C ALA A 214 -26.78 7.74 -16.27
N GLN A 215 -25.88 8.72 -16.12
CA GLN A 215 -26.13 10.09 -16.57
C GLN A 215 -26.31 10.18 -18.09
N ASP A 216 -25.53 9.43 -18.86
CA ASP A 216 -25.68 9.37 -20.32
C ASP A 216 -27.01 8.77 -20.77
N SER A 217 -27.56 7.85 -19.97
CA SER A 217 -28.83 7.18 -20.27
C SER A 217 -30.05 7.98 -19.78
N SER A 218 -29.83 9.06 -19.03
CA SER A 218 -30.89 9.94 -18.53
C SER A 218 -31.47 10.85 -19.62
N GLU A 219 -32.61 11.48 -19.36
CA GLU A 219 -33.22 12.44 -20.31
C GLU A 219 -32.34 13.66 -20.60
N GLU A 220 -31.42 14.00 -19.69
CA GLU A 220 -30.51 15.13 -19.81
C GLU A 220 -29.15 14.74 -20.43
N GLY A 221 -28.91 13.44 -20.68
CA GLY A 221 -27.66 12.90 -21.19
C GLY A 221 -27.58 12.81 -22.73
N PRO A 222 -26.37 12.67 -23.30
CA PRO A 222 -25.07 12.81 -22.64
C PRO A 222 -24.73 14.27 -22.31
N LEU A 223 -23.96 14.48 -21.24
CA LEU A 223 -23.55 15.81 -20.77
C LEU A 223 -22.30 16.31 -21.50
N GLU A 224 -22.12 17.64 -21.59
CA GLU A 224 -20.88 18.24 -22.11
C GLU A 224 -19.70 18.09 -21.12
N GLU A 225 -19.99 18.21 -19.82
CA GLU A 225 -19.03 18.00 -18.73
C GLU A 225 -19.64 17.21 -17.57
N TYR A 226 -18.82 16.42 -16.89
CA TYR A 226 -19.17 15.64 -15.70
C TYR A 226 -18.45 16.19 -14.45
N ASP A 227 -19.02 15.96 -13.26
CA ASP A 227 -18.42 16.27 -11.95
C ASP A 227 -18.68 15.15 -10.92
N ILE A 228 -18.73 13.90 -11.38
CA ILE A 228 -19.06 12.73 -10.54
C ILE A 228 -18.04 12.52 -9.41
N TRP A 229 -16.77 12.79 -9.70
CA TRP A 229 -15.69 12.55 -8.74
C TRP A 229 -15.90 13.29 -7.42
N ARG A 230 -16.51 14.48 -7.43
CA ARG A 230 -16.75 15.25 -6.22
C ARG A 230 -17.57 14.47 -5.19
N ASP A 231 -18.65 13.82 -5.63
CA ASP A 231 -19.56 13.10 -4.74
C ASP A 231 -18.97 11.74 -4.33
N VAL A 232 -18.31 11.05 -5.27
CA VAL A 232 -17.57 9.80 -5.01
C VAL A 232 -16.45 10.01 -3.99
N HIS A 233 -15.68 11.10 -4.12
CA HIS A 233 -14.63 11.45 -3.18
C HIS A 233 -15.17 11.68 -1.77
N VAL A 234 -16.35 12.32 -1.63
CA VAL A 234 -17.00 12.48 -0.32
C VAL A 234 -17.44 11.13 0.25
N ALA A 235 -17.97 10.23 -0.57
CA ALA A 235 -18.33 8.87 -0.17
C ALA A 235 -17.11 8.10 0.35
N MET A 236 -16.00 8.11 -0.39
CA MET A 236 -14.73 7.51 0.02
C MET A 236 -14.20 8.11 1.32
N CYS A 237 -14.16 9.44 1.42
CA CYS A 237 -13.72 10.13 2.63
C CYS A 237 -14.61 9.80 3.83
N ASN A 238 -15.91 9.57 3.63
CA ASN A 238 -16.82 9.12 4.68
C ASN A 238 -16.52 7.69 5.13
N MET A 239 -16.20 6.79 4.19
CA MET A 239 -15.82 5.40 4.49
C MET A 239 -14.59 5.31 5.40
N TYR A 240 -13.54 6.08 5.08
CA TYR A 240 -12.24 6.04 5.78
C TYR A 240 -12.05 7.06 6.91
N ARG A 241 -13.13 7.69 7.43
CA ARG A 241 -12.98 8.62 8.57
C ARG A 241 -12.43 7.88 9.79
N ARG A 242 -11.33 8.38 10.34
CA ARG A 242 -10.60 7.69 11.42
C ARG A 242 -11.46 7.52 12.68
N GLU A 243 -12.32 8.50 12.98
CA GLU A 243 -13.27 8.39 14.09
C GLU A 243 -14.28 7.24 13.93
N HIS A 244 -14.53 6.79 12.69
CA HIS A 244 -15.43 5.66 12.44
C HIS A 244 -14.87 4.34 12.93
N PHE A 245 -13.55 4.18 13.02
CA PHE A 245 -12.97 3.00 13.65
C PHE A 245 -13.43 2.92 15.12
N ARG A 246 -13.31 3.99 15.91
CA ARG A 246 -13.68 3.95 17.34
C ARG A 246 -15.18 3.81 17.61
N HIS A 247 -16.01 4.30 16.69
CA HIS A 247 -17.45 4.36 16.87
C HIS A 247 -18.23 3.29 16.10
N ASP A 248 -17.51 2.37 15.45
CA ASP A 248 -18.06 1.32 14.60
C ASP A 248 -19.06 1.88 13.57
N LYS A 249 -18.61 2.89 12.81
CA LYS A 249 -19.38 3.58 11.75
C LYS A 249 -18.77 3.37 10.37
N GLY A 250 -19.45 3.85 9.33
CA GLY A 250 -18.91 3.90 7.96
C GLY A 250 -18.81 2.55 7.23
N GLY A 251 -19.19 1.44 7.88
CA GLY A 251 -19.26 0.11 7.28
C GLY A 251 -17.91 -0.60 7.10
N PHE A 252 -16.88 0.11 6.65
CA PHE A 252 -15.55 -0.46 6.37
C PHE A 252 -14.88 -1.00 7.65
N PHE A 253 -14.60 -0.11 8.61
CA PHE A 253 -13.95 -0.51 9.86
C PHE A 253 -14.73 -1.54 10.67
N PRO A 254 -16.07 -1.44 10.85
CA PRO A 254 -16.86 -2.48 11.52
C PRO A 254 -16.74 -3.85 10.86
N SER A 255 -16.75 -3.91 9.53
CA SER A 255 -16.67 -5.17 8.79
C SER A 255 -15.33 -5.85 9.01
N ILE A 256 -14.24 -5.09 8.90
CA ILE A 256 -12.87 -5.61 9.11
C ILE A 256 -12.65 -6.01 10.56
N LYS A 257 -13.16 -5.24 11.54
CA LYS A 257 -13.03 -5.58 12.95
C LYS A 257 -13.76 -6.86 13.34
N THR A 258 -14.95 -7.06 12.79
CA THR A 258 -15.83 -8.18 13.18
C THR A 258 -15.43 -9.46 12.47
N HIS A 259 -14.98 -9.36 11.22
CA HIS A 259 -14.61 -10.50 10.37
C HIS A 259 -13.26 -10.29 9.67
N PRO A 260 -12.15 -10.08 10.40
CA PRO A 260 -10.86 -9.82 9.79
C PRO A 260 -10.41 -10.96 8.86
N GLU A 261 -10.80 -12.21 9.14
CA GLU A 261 -10.49 -13.40 8.35
C GLU A 261 -11.04 -13.35 6.92
N LYS A 262 -12.15 -12.62 6.73
CA LYS A 262 -12.77 -12.42 5.42
C LYS A 262 -11.99 -11.43 4.55
N TYR A 263 -11.22 -10.54 5.17
CA TYR A 263 -10.60 -9.42 4.46
C TYR A 263 -9.08 -9.43 4.47
N ILE A 264 -8.46 -10.12 5.43
CA ILE A 264 -7.02 -10.01 5.71
C ILE A 264 -6.40 -11.39 5.84
N TYR A 265 -5.21 -11.55 5.26
CA TYR A 265 -4.38 -12.72 5.47
C TYR A 265 -3.51 -12.55 6.71
N GLU A 266 -3.40 -13.59 7.53
CA GLU A 266 -2.35 -13.67 8.55
C GLU A 266 -0.98 -13.80 7.89
N ALA A 267 0.05 -13.20 8.50
CA ALA A 267 1.42 -13.40 8.05
C ALA A 267 1.86 -14.83 8.37
N SER A 268 2.62 -15.45 7.46
CA SER A 268 3.19 -16.76 7.75
C SER A 268 4.21 -16.68 8.89
N ASP A 269 4.41 -17.78 9.61
CA ASP A 269 5.48 -17.88 10.61
C ASP A 269 6.86 -17.59 10.02
N ARG A 270 7.04 -17.85 8.72
CA ARG A 270 8.26 -17.54 8.01
C ARG A 270 8.45 -16.03 7.86
N LEU A 271 7.44 -15.29 7.43
CA LEU A 271 7.48 -13.83 7.37
C LEU A 271 7.70 -13.22 8.76
N LYS A 272 7.00 -13.74 9.78
CA LYS A 272 7.22 -13.33 11.18
C LYS A 272 8.68 -13.50 11.61
N ARG A 273 9.28 -14.68 11.39
CA ARG A 273 10.71 -14.91 11.70
C ARG A 273 11.63 -13.99 10.89
N TRP A 274 11.31 -13.74 9.64
CA TRP A 274 12.12 -12.86 8.78
C TRP A 274 12.10 -11.42 9.28
N LEU A 275 10.93 -10.86 9.60
CA LEU A 275 10.79 -9.51 10.17
C LEU A 275 11.57 -9.37 11.49
N ARG A 276 11.51 -10.37 12.38
CA ARG A 276 12.34 -10.39 13.59
C ARG A 276 13.82 -10.40 13.28
N ALA A 277 14.28 -11.20 12.33
CA ALA A 277 15.69 -11.23 11.94
C ALA A 277 16.16 -9.87 11.37
N VAL A 278 15.31 -9.18 10.59
CA VAL A 278 15.59 -7.81 10.14
C VAL A 278 15.71 -6.88 11.34
N ASN A 279 14.71 -6.90 12.22
CA ASN A 279 14.69 -6.09 13.44
C ASN A 279 15.83 -6.44 14.40
N GLU A 280 16.40 -7.63 14.44
CA GLU A 280 17.58 -7.92 15.26
C GLU A 280 18.87 -7.33 14.67
N HIS A 281 18.91 -7.15 13.34
CA HIS A 281 20.10 -6.73 12.60
C HIS A 281 20.19 -5.21 12.40
N THR A 282 19.06 -4.54 12.19
CA THR A 282 19.02 -3.11 11.81
C THR A 282 17.88 -2.35 12.51
N TYR A 283 17.91 -1.02 12.46
CA TYR A 283 16.79 -0.21 12.97
C TYR A 283 15.58 -0.34 12.04
N THR A 284 14.40 -0.54 12.60
CA THR A 284 13.19 -0.83 11.82
C THR A 284 12.03 0.04 12.25
N PHE A 285 11.26 0.47 11.26
CA PHE A 285 10.15 1.38 11.44
C PHE A 285 8.89 0.82 10.79
N LEU A 286 7.77 0.88 11.49
CA LEU A 286 6.45 0.75 10.88
C LEU A 286 5.92 2.16 10.60
N ILE A 287 5.73 2.52 9.34
CA ILE A 287 5.32 3.88 8.92
C ILE A 287 4.04 3.77 8.11
N SER A 288 2.91 4.00 8.76
CA SER A 288 1.57 3.81 8.20
C SER A 288 0.78 5.12 8.11
N GLY A 289 -0.06 5.25 7.06
CA GLY A 289 -1.04 6.33 6.94
C GLY A 289 -2.23 6.20 7.90
N SER A 290 -2.43 5.01 8.46
CA SER A 290 -3.52 4.63 9.34
C SER A 290 -3.41 5.23 10.74
N SER A 291 -4.54 5.42 11.43
CA SER A 291 -4.54 5.80 12.85
C SER A 291 -4.03 4.64 13.71
N VAL A 292 -3.45 4.95 14.87
CA VAL A 292 -2.76 3.96 15.71
C VAL A 292 -3.67 2.83 16.19
N ASP A 293 -4.95 3.12 16.43
CA ASP A 293 -5.94 2.15 16.86
C ASP A 293 -6.27 1.13 15.75
N TYR A 294 -6.50 1.59 14.52
CA TYR A 294 -6.66 0.72 13.36
C TYR A 294 -5.38 -0.07 13.07
N ALA A 295 -4.23 0.63 12.97
CA ALA A 295 -2.95 0.00 12.68
C ALA A 295 -2.60 -1.09 13.72
N SER A 296 -2.85 -0.82 15.01
CA SER A 296 -2.61 -1.81 16.07
C SER A 296 -3.54 -3.02 15.97
N HIS A 297 -4.80 -2.80 15.63
CA HIS A 297 -5.77 -3.89 15.47
C HIS A 297 -5.38 -4.82 14.33
N ILE A 298 -5.04 -4.24 13.18
CA ILE A 298 -4.63 -4.98 11.99
C ILE A 298 -3.30 -5.69 12.21
N ALA A 299 -2.30 -5.00 12.73
CA ALA A 299 -1.00 -5.60 13.00
C ALA A 299 -1.10 -6.73 14.04
N SER A 300 -1.94 -6.57 15.07
CA SER A 300 -2.19 -7.64 16.04
C SER A 300 -2.82 -8.87 15.42
N TYR A 301 -3.74 -8.71 14.45
CA TYR A 301 -4.34 -9.83 13.75
C TYR A 301 -3.32 -10.51 12.83
N VAL A 302 -2.57 -9.73 12.05
CA VAL A 302 -1.64 -10.25 11.03
C VAL A 302 -0.39 -10.90 11.63
N LEU A 303 0.25 -10.23 12.59
CA LEU A 303 1.54 -10.63 13.14
C LEU A 303 1.41 -11.40 14.47
N GLY A 304 0.30 -11.23 15.19
CA GLY A 304 0.07 -11.80 16.51
C GLY A 304 0.09 -10.75 17.63
N PRO A 305 -0.19 -11.15 18.88
CA PRO A 305 -0.31 -10.22 20.00
C PRO A 305 0.99 -9.44 20.31
N ASP A 306 2.14 -9.99 19.96
CA ASP A 306 3.48 -9.43 20.16
C ASP A 306 4.01 -8.67 18.93
N TRP A 307 3.11 -8.25 18.03
CA TRP A 307 3.43 -7.52 16.79
C TRP A 307 4.31 -6.27 16.99
N ARG A 308 4.30 -5.65 18.17
CA ARG A 308 5.16 -4.49 18.48
C ARG A 308 6.64 -4.84 18.49
N ASP A 309 6.99 -6.08 18.81
CA ASP A 309 8.39 -6.51 18.93
C ASP A 309 9.13 -6.57 17.58
N TYR A 310 8.39 -6.47 16.47
CA TYR A 310 8.90 -6.54 15.12
C TYR A 310 9.48 -5.21 14.63
N PHE A 311 9.20 -4.10 15.31
CA PHE A 311 9.63 -2.76 14.92
C PHE A 311 10.22 -2.01 16.11
N ASP A 312 11.18 -1.12 15.86
CA ASP A 312 11.73 -0.30 16.93
C ASP A 312 10.94 0.98 17.15
N THR A 313 10.37 1.58 16.11
CA THR A 313 9.52 2.76 16.26
C THR A 313 8.33 2.64 15.33
N MET A 314 7.17 3.07 15.81
CA MET A 314 5.95 3.09 15.04
C MET A 314 5.51 4.53 14.78
N ILE A 315 5.16 4.80 13.52
CA ILE A 315 4.73 6.10 13.06
C ILE A 315 3.39 5.91 12.36
N CYS A 316 2.33 6.31 13.05
CA CYS A 316 0.97 6.26 12.53
C CYS A 316 0.60 7.62 11.94
N THR A 317 -0.48 7.70 11.15
CA THR A 317 -0.93 8.97 10.56
C THR A 317 0.19 9.69 9.79
N ALA A 318 1.13 8.96 9.19
CA ALA A 318 2.33 9.54 8.57
C ALA A 318 1.98 10.55 7.46
N LYS A 319 0.78 10.43 6.84
CA LYS A 319 0.27 11.29 5.76
C LYS A 319 1.24 11.31 4.58
N LYS A 320 1.69 10.13 4.15
CA LYS A 320 2.51 9.95 2.95
C LYS A 320 1.80 10.57 1.72
N PRO A 321 2.53 11.07 0.71
CA PRO A 321 4.00 11.13 0.59
C PRO A 321 4.65 12.22 1.46
N GLY A 322 3.83 13.07 2.11
CA GLY A 322 4.32 14.22 2.88
C GLY A 322 5.26 13.86 4.03
N PHE A 323 5.24 12.62 4.52
CA PHE A 323 6.21 12.17 5.51
C PHE A 323 7.65 12.29 4.99
N PHE A 324 7.86 11.97 3.71
CA PHE A 324 9.18 12.04 3.08
C PHE A 324 9.54 13.45 2.65
N ASN A 325 8.62 14.15 1.97
CA ASN A 325 8.93 15.41 1.27
C ASN A 325 8.50 16.70 2.00
N SER A 326 8.00 16.61 3.24
CA SER A 326 7.60 17.76 4.05
C SER A 326 8.18 17.71 5.47
N ASN A 327 8.09 18.81 6.22
CA ASN A 327 8.64 18.93 7.58
C ASN A 327 7.52 19.00 8.64
N ARG A 328 6.56 18.07 8.59
CA ARG A 328 5.51 18.03 9.63
C ARG A 328 6.09 17.56 10.97
N PRO A 329 5.66 18.15 12.09
CA PRO A 329 6.13 17.73 13.40
C PRO A 329 5.63 16.32 13.75
N PHE A 330 6.40 15.63 14.59
CA PHE A 330 5.93 14.45 15.31
C PHE A 330 5.01 14.87 16.45
N HIS A 331 4.03 14.02 16.76
CA HIS A 331 3.12 14.20 17.89
C HIS A 331 3.20 12.99 18.81
N TYR A 332 3.15 13.23 20.12
CA TYR A 332 2.79 12.19 21.08
C TYR A 332 1.36 11.72 20.81
N LEU A 333 1.02 10.53 21.27
CA LEU A 333 -0.34 10.02 21.18
C LEU A 333 -1.08 10.23 22.50
N VAL A 334 -2.32 10.73 22.42
CA VAL A 334 -3.28 10.72 23.54
C VAL A 334 -4.38 9.73 23.17
N GLY A 335 -4.17 8.45 23.54
CA GLY A 335 -4.98 7.36 23.02
C GLY A 335 -4.76 7.21 21.51
N ALA A 336 -5.81 7.43 20.71
CA ALA A 336 -5.75 7.34 19.25
C ALA A 336 -5.54 8.69 18.54
N ASP A 337 -5.58 9.79 19.29
CA ASP A 337 -5.54 11.15 18.75
C ASP A 337 -4.14 11.76 18.89
N ASP A 338 -3.88 12.76 18.06
CA ASP A 338 -2.65 13.57 18.11
C ASP A 338 -2.63 14.38 19.42
N GLY A 339 -1.55 14.22 20.19
CA GLY A 339 -1.24 15.01 21.36
C GLY A 339 -0.28 16.17 21.05
N ASP A 340 0.48 16.56 22.07
CA ASP A 340 1.48 17.60 21.96
C ASP A 340 2.58 17.25 20.95
N ILE A 341 3.15 18.29 20.33
CA ILE A 341 4.29 18.15 19.43
C ILE A 341 5.48 17.58 20.20
N VAL A 342 6.17 16.60 19.60
CA VAL A 342 7.43 16.06 20.09
C VAL A 342 8.56 16.94 19.57
N PRO A 343 9.32 17.63 20.44
CA PRO A 343 10.54 18.30 20.02
C PRO A 343 11.52 17.27 19.42
N PRO A 344 12.26 17.58 18.33
CA PRO A 344 13.15 16.59 17.69
C PRO A 344 14.18 15.94 18.64
N HIS A 345 14.65 16.66 19.65
CA HIS A 345 15.59 16.15 20.66
C HIS A 345 14.95 15.21 21.70
N ASN A 346 13.63 15.11 21.72
CA ASN A 346 12.86 14.16 22.53
C ASN A 346 12.38 12.95 21.72
N LEU A 347 12.65 12.91 20.41
CA LEU A 347 12.39 11.69 19.64
C LEU A 347 13.30 10.58 20.14
N SER A 348 12.73 9.39 20.30
CA SER A 348 13.43 8.21 20.81
C SER A 348 13.05 6.99 20.00
N ILE A 349 14.00 6.07 19.89
CA ILE A 349 13.73 4.71 19.47
C ILE A 349 12.89 4.02 20.56
N SER A 350 12.06 3.05 20.18
CA SER A 350 11.11 2.30 21.05
C SER A 350 9.77 2.99 21.32
N GLU A 351 9.57 4.20 20.80
CA GLU A 351 8.32 4.96 20.98
C GLU A 351 7.34 4.83 19.81
N THR A 352 6.09 5.24 20.04
CA THR A 352 5.06 5.36 19.01
C THR A 352 4.65 6.82 18.84
N TYR A 353 4.63 7.28 17.59
CA TYR A 353 4.30 8.66 17.24
C TYR A 353 3.20 8.76 16.18
N SER A 354 2.60 9.94 16.09
CA SER A 354 1.73 10.33 15.00
C SER A 354 2.36 11.42 14.13
N GLY A 355 2.12 11.36 12.82
CA GLY A 355 2.59 12.37 11.87
C GLY A 355 4.09 12.28 11.61
N GLY A 356 4.81 13.38 11.84
CA GLY A 356 6.26 13.43 11.68
C GLY A 356 6.75 13.59 10.24
N ASN A 357 8.07 13.45 10.11
CA ASN A 357 8.79 13.55 8.85
C ASN A 357 10.06 12.68 8.84
N TRP A 358 10.52 12.33 7.64
CA TRP A 358 11.70 11.50 7.44
C TRP A 358 12.99 12.16 7.91
N ARG A 359 13.13 13.48 7.80
CA ARG A 359 14.38 14.19 8.15
C ARG A 359 14.73 14.05 9.62
N ASP A 360 13.74 14.29 10.48
CA ASP A 360 13.91 14.15 11.93
C ASP A 360 14.09 12.68 12.34
N LEU A 361 13.41 11.73 11.67
CA LEU A 361 13.61 10.29 11.89
C LEU A 361 15.03 9.84 11.49
N LEU A 362 15.55 10.33 10.36
CA LEU A 362 16.90 10.04 9.91
C LEU A 362 17.95 10.62 10.88
N GLU A 363 17.69 11.81 11.44
CA GLU A 363 18.56 12.41 12.45
C GLU A 363 18.58 11.59 13.75
N LEU A 364 17.42 11.04 14.17
CA LEU A 364 17.37 10.07 15.26
C LEU A 364 18.26 8.85 14.96
N VAL A 365 18.14 8.25 13.77
CA VAL A 365 18.97 7.10 13.36
C VAL A 365 20.46 7.45 13.36
N ARG A 366 20.84 8.63 12.85
CA ARG A 366 22.25 9.10 12.84
C ARG A 366 22.84 9.08 14.25
N ASN A 367 22.11 9.62 15.20
CA ASN A 367 22.54 9.72 16.60
C ASN A 367 22.65 8.34 17.25
N GLU A 368 21.64 7.49 17.07
CA GLU A 368 21.58 6.16 17.67
C GLU A 368 22.61 5.19 17.07
N ALA A 369 22.67 5.11 15.74
CA ALA A 369 23.64 4.28 15.01
C ALA A 369 25.07 4.82 15.15
N GLY A 370 25.25 6.14 15.35
CA GLY A 370 26.55 6.80 15.29
C GLY A 370 27.18 6.71 13.89
N VAL A 371 26.35 6.91 12.87
CA VAL A 371 26.71 6.91 11.44
C VAL A 371 26.24 8.22 10.83
N GLU A 372 27.12 8.94 10.14
CA GLU A 372 26.84 10.28 9.59
C GLU A 372 25.80 10.24 8.46
N THR A 373 25.86 9.21 7.61
CA THR A 373 24.93 9.02 6.49
C THR A 373 24.35 7.60 6.53
N PRO A 374 23.29 7.36 7.33
CA PRO A 374 22.66 6.05 7.43
C PRO A 374 22.09 5.61 6.08
N HIS A 375 22.46 4.42 5.66
CA HIS A 375 21.90 3.82 4.46
C HIS A 375 20.48 3.32 4.77
N SER A 376 19.49 3.86 4.08
CA SER A 376 18.09 3.74 4.45
C SER A 376 17.28 3.07 3.35
N LEU A 377 16.38 2.16 3.72
CA LEU A 377 15.46 1.48 2.82
C LEU A 377 14.01 1.76 3.24
N TYR A 378 13.13 1.97 2.27
CA TYR A 378 11.69 1.92 2.51
C TYR A 378 11.02 0.84 1.66
N VAL A 379 10.04 0.13 2.24
CA VAL A 379 9.30 -0.94 1.57
C VAL A 379 7.82 -0.63 1.65
N GLY A 380 7.15 -0.57 0.50
CA GLY A 380 5.71 -0.33 0.43
C GLY A 380 5.09 -0.63 -0.93
N ASP A 381 3.77 -0.62 -1.02
CA ASP A 381 3.00 -0.97 -2.22
C ASP A 381 2.55 0.26 -3.02
N HIS A 382 2.32 1.40 -2.36
CA HIS A 382 1.81 2.57 -3.05
C HIS A 382 2.94 3.22 -3.87
N LEU A 383 3.04 2.87 -5.15
CA LEU A 383 4.15 3.27 -6.04
C LEU A 383 4.50 4.77 -6.02
N ALA A 384 3.53 5.67 -5.91
CA ALA A 384 3.84 7.10 -5.75
C ALA A 384 4.39 7.48 -4.37
N GLN A 385 3.80 6.95 -3.29
CA GLN A 385 4.03 7.39 -1.92
C GLN A 385 5.16 6.65 -1.22
N ASP A 386 5.41 5.40 -1.64
CA ASP A 386 6.29 4.45 -0.98
C ASP A 386 7.49 4.04 -1.84
N VAL A 387 7.47 4.38 -3.13
CA VAL A 387 8.57 4.08 -4.05
C VAL A 387 9.13 5.39 -4.60
N LEU A 388 8.33 6.16 -5.34
CA LEU A 388 8.79 7.43 -5.92
C LEU A 388 9.19 8.46 -4.85
N ALA A 389 8.31 8.77 -3.89
CA ALA A 389 8.57 9.82 -2.90
C ALA A 389 9.83 9.59 -2.02
N PRO A 390 10.05 8.40 -1.42
CA PRO A 390 11.28 8.13 -0.68
C PRO A 390 12.54 8.11 -1.54
N ASP A 391 12.49 7.58 -2.78
CA ASP A 391 13.64 7.64 -3.71
C ASP A 391 14.07 9.08 -3.99
N MET A 392 13.11 9.98 -4.19
CA MET A 392 13.38 11.41 -4.40
C MET A 392 14.02 12.11 -3.19
N GLU A 393 13.91 11.53 -1.99
CA GLU A 393 14.58 12.00 -0.76
C GLU A 393 15.86 11.20 -0.43
N GLY A 394 16.30 10.31 -1.33
CA GLY A 394 17.57 9.59 -1.26
C GLY A 394 17.54 8.28 -0.46
N LEU A 395 16.36 7.71 -0.23
CA LEU A 395 16.24 6.34 0.29
C LEU A 395 16.27 5.33 -0.87
N ASP A 396 16.84 4.17 -0.64
CA ASP A 396 16.54 3.02 -1.50
C ASP A 396 15.11 2.56 -1.24
N THR A 397 14.49 1.92 -2.23
CA THR A 397 13.13 1.39 -2.07
C THR A 397 12.98 -0.04 -2.59
N VAL A 398 12.03 -0.77 -1.99
CA VAL A 398 11.51 -2.04 -2.52
C VAL A 398 10.03 -1.84 -2.78
N ALA A 399 9.61 -2.06 -4.02
CA ALA A 399 8.21 -1.96 -4.42
C ALA A 399 7.49 -3.28 -4.17
N ILE A 400 6.37 -3.24 -3.45
CA ILE A 400 5.40 -4.35 -3.41
C ILE A 400 4.44 -4.21 -4.59
N VAL A 401 4.42 -5.19 -5.47
CA VAL A 401 3.62 -5.20 -6.71
C VAL A 401 2.92 -6.56 -6.84
N GLU A 402 1.77 -6.73 -6.19
CA GLU A 402 1.03 -8.01 -6.17
C GLU A 402 0.65 -8.48 -7.58
N GLU A 403 0.52 -7.56 -8.54
CA GLU A 403 0.26 -7.84 -9.95
C GLU A 403 1.32 -8.76 -10.58
N LEU A 404 2.54 -8.80 -10.02
CA LEU A 404 3.58 -9.76 -10.42
C LEU A 404 3.10 -11.21 -10.27
N ALA A 405 2.49 -11.52 -9.12
CA ALA A 405 1.97 -12.85 -8.86
C ALA A 405 0.66 -13.12 -9.63
N ALA A 406 -0.17 -12.10 -9.82
CA ALA A 406 -1.43 -12.24 -10.53
C ALA A 406 -1.24 -12.50 -12.03
N GLU A 407 -0.39 -11.72 -12.70
CA GLU A 407 -0.13 -11.87 -14.15
C GLU A 407 0.90 -12.95 -14.48
N GLY A 408 1.65 -13.40 -13.47
CA GLY A 408 2.63 -14.47 -13.56
C GLY A 408 4.06 -13.98 -13.78
N MET A 409 5.01 -14.78 -13.29
CA MET A 409 6.44 -14.54 -13.37
C MET A 409 7.16 -15.67 -14.12
N VAL A 410 8.22 -15.31 -14.84
CA VAL A 410 9.08 -16.28 -15.52
C VAL A 410 9.82 -17.12 -14.49
N GLY A 411 9.61 -18.43 -14.54
CA GLY A 411 10.39 -19.39 -13.74
C GLY A 411 9.94 -19.57 -12.29
N ASP A 412 8.91 -18.85 -11.82
CA ASP A 412 8.30 -19.09 -10.51
C ASP A 412 6.77 -19.26 -10.66
N PRO A 413 6.20 -20.41 -10.26
CA PRO A 413 4.77 -20.68 -10.35
C PRO A 413 3.97 -20.04 -9.20
N MET A 414 4.44 -18.92 -8.65
CA MET A 414 3.75 -18.28 -7.53
C MET A 414 2.42 -17.72 -8.02
N ASP A 415 1.34 -18.38 -7.62
CA ASP A 415 -0.02 -17.94 -7.92
C ASP A 415 -0.53 -16.94 -6.88
N HIS A 416 -1.43 -16.06 -7.30
CA HIS A 416 -2.19 -15.18 -6.41
C HIS A 416 -3.62 -15.68 -6.26
N ASP A 417 -4.10 -15.86 -5.02
CA ASP A 417 -5.47 -16.36 -4.75
C ASP A 417 -6.56 -15.45 -5.37
N ALA A 418 -6.27 -14.16 -5.51
CA ALA A 418 -7.13 -13.18 -6.17
C ALA A 418 -6.64 -12.83 -7.59
N GLY A 419 -5.92 -13.72 -8.26
CA GLY A 419 -5.35 -13.45 -9.59
C GLY A 419 -6.39 -12.99 -10.61
N SER A 420 -7.58 -13.60 -10.61
CA SER A 420 -8.70 -13.19 -11.48
C SER A 420 -9.24 -11.79 -11.18
N ASP A 421 -9.12 -11.32 -9.93
CA ASP A 421 -9.61 -10.01 -9.51
C ASP A 421 -8.58 -8.89 -9.78
N LEU A 422 -7.30 -9.25 -9.97
CA LEU A 422 -6.19 -8.33 -10.22
C LEU A 422 -5.81 -8.21 -11.70
N MET A 423 -6.18 -9.22 -12.50
CA MET A 423 -6.00 -9.20 -13.94
C MET A 423 -7.18 -8.51 -14.62
N SER A 424 -6.90 -7.84 -15.75
CA SER A 424 -7.93 -7.16 -16.52
C SER A 424 -7.82 -7.51 -18.00
N SER A 425 -8.84 -8.19 -18.54
CA SER A 425 -9.02 -8.34 -19.98
C SER A 425 -9.45 -7.02 -20.63
N TYR A 426 -10.17 -6.21 -19.85
CA TYR A 426 -10.66 -4.88 -20.21
C TYR A 426 -9.53 -3.89 -20.50
N TRP A 427 -8.54 -3.80 -19.62
CA TRP A 427 -7.40 -2.88 -19.71
C TRP A 427 -6.12 -3.55 -20.22
N GLY A 428 -6.06 -4.88 -20.26
CA GLY A 428 -4.84 -5.64 -20.51
C GLY A 428 -3.87 -5.58 -19.31
N SER A 429 -2.63 -6.04 -19.51
CA SER A 429 -1.63 -6.15 -18.44
C SER A 429 -1.29 -4.83 -17.74
N PHE A 430 -1.19 -4.85 -16.41
CA PHE A 430 -0.66 -3.78 -15.57
C PHE A 430 0.72 -3.32 -16.03
N PHE A 431 1.56 -4.25 -16.49
CA PHE A 431 2.96 -3.96 -16.83
C PHE A 431 3.14 -3.33 -18.21
N ALA A 432 2.46 -3.87 -19.23
CA ALA A 432 2.63 -3.42 -20.60
C ALA A 432 1.39 -3.66 -21.48
N THR A 433 1.39 -3.10 -22.69
CA THR A 433 0.36 -3.41 -23.70
C THR A 433 0.42 -4.87 -24.14
N ASP A 434 -0.76 -5.47 -24.34
CA ASP A 434 -0.98 -6.85 -24.83
C ASP A 434 -0.88 -7.00 -26.36
N ALA A 435 -0.26 -6.04 -27.05
CA ALA A 435 -0.13 -5.98 -28.52
C ALA A 435 -1.48 -6.08 -29.28
N ASN A 436 -2.60 -5.66 -28.67
CA ASN A 436 -3.92 -5.71 -29.31
C ASN A 436 -4.09 -4.61 -30.39
N PRO A 437 -4.20 -4.99 -31.69
CA PRO A 437 -4.22 -4.06 -32.82
C PRO A 437 -5.45 -3.11 -32.87
N SER A 438 -6.52 -3.45 -32.15
CA SER A 438 -7.79 -2.70 -32.18
C SER A 438 -7.78 -1.39 -31.38
N VAL A 439 -6.87 -1.27 -30.40
CA VAL A 439 -6.73 -0.06 -29.56
C VAL A 439 -5.34 0.56 -29.72
N MET A 440 -4.29 -0.28 -29.75
CA MET A 440 -2.89 0.11 -29.95
C MET A 440 -2.26 -0.66 -31.11
N GLY A 441 -1.12 -0.22 -31.62
CA GLY A 441 -0.35 -1.04 -32.57
C GLY A 441 0.18 -2.31 -31.90
N VAL A 442 0.89 -3.14 -32.65
CA VAL A 442 1.51 -4.39 -32.15
C VAL A 442 2.73 -4.18 -31.23
N GLU A 443 3.03 -2.93 -30.87
CA GLU A 443 4.18 -2.58 -30.03
C GLU A 443 3.85 -2.81 -28.54
N ARG A 444 4.76 -3.50 -27.84
CA ARG A 444 4.75 -3.62 -26.37
C ARG A 444 5.29 -2.33 -25.77
N ILE A 445 4.48 -1.64 -24.97
CA ILE A 445 4.80 -0.36 -24.35
C ILE A 445 4.53 -0.48 -22.85
N ASN A 446 5.52 -0.09 -22.03
CA ASN A 446 5.38 -0.07 -20.58
C ASN A 446 4.31 0.93 -20.15
N THR A 447 3.49 0.53 -19.18
CA THR A 447 2.53 1.45 -18.58
C THR A 447 3.24 2.47 -17.69
N LEU A 448 2.56 3.58 -17.41
CA LEU A 448 3.05 4.61 -16.51
C LEU A 448 3.45 4.03 -15.14
N TYR A 449 2.54 3.27 -14.51
CA TYR A 449 2.74 2.75 -13.16
C TYR A 449 3.81 1.66 -13.12
N ALA A 450 3.87 0.79 -14.13
CA ALA A 450 4.92 -0.22 -14.23
C ALA A 450 6.32 0.38 -14.38
N SER A 451 6.43 1.61 -14.90
CA SER A 451 7.72 2.31 -14.99
C SER A 451 8.26 2.82 -13.65
N VAL A 452 7.42 2.89 -12.60
CA VAL A 452 7.85 3.42 -11.30
C VAL A 452 8.85 2.50 -10.61
N PRO A 453 8.58 1.19 -10.39
CA PRO A 453 9.59 0.30 -9.84
C PRO A 453 10.87 0.23 -10.68
N LEU A 454 10.75 0.25 -12.02
CA LEU A 454 11.90 0.22 -12.93
C LEU A 454 12.86 1.40 -12.72
N LYS A 455 12.34 2.57 -12.35
CA LYS A 455 13.11 3.82 -12.23
C LYS A 455 13.51 4.16 -10.80
N HIS A 456 12.71 3.73 -9.82
CA HIS A 456 12.76 4.24 -8.45
C HIS A 456 12.95 3.16 -7.37
N ALA A 457 12.97 1.87 -7.74
CA ALA A 457 13.19 0.77 -6.80
C ALA A 457 14.52 0.07 -7.02
N ARG A 458 15.05 -0.53 -5.94
CA ARG A 458 16.15 -1.51 -6.00
C ARG A 458 15.64 -2.90 -6.31
N LEU A 459 14.41 -3.22 -5.90
CA LEU A 459 13.78 -4.53 -6.07
C LEU A 459 12.26 -4.36 -6.19
N ALA A 460 11.61 -5.16 -7.02
CA ALA A 460 10.15 -5.25 -7.07
C ALA A 460 9.74 -6.69 -6.75
N ILE A 461 8.85 -6.86 -5.76
CA ILE A 461 8.42 -8.16 -5.26
C ILE A 461 6.89 -8.22 -5.13
N PRO A 462 6.26 -9.39 -5.32
CA PRO A 462 4.82 -9.52 -5.18
C PRO A 462 4.34 -9.40 -3.73
N SER A 463 5.19 -9.74 -2.75
CA SER A 463 4.91 -9.56 -1.33
C SER A 463 6.17 -9.85 -0.52
N LEU A 464 6.17 -9.45 0.77
CA LEU A 464 7.26 -9.81 1.70
C LEU A 464 7.40 -11.33 1.89
N GLU A 465 6.36 -12.12 1.63
CA GLU A 465 6.43 -13.59 1.66
C GLU A 465 7.45 -14.17 0.68
N ALA A 466 7.67 -13.50 -0.46
CA ALA A 466 8.65 -13.93 -1.46
C ALA A 466 10.08 -13.83 -0.91
N VAL A 467 10.44 -12.71 -0.29
CA VAL A 467 11.78 -12.49 0.27
C VAL A 467 11.99 -13.22 1.60
N ALA A 468 10.91 -13.48 2.34
CA ALA A 468 10.95 -14.26 3.58
C ALA A 468 11.35 -15.73 3.37
N ARG A 469 11.32 -16.23 2.13
CA ARG A 469 11.87 -17.55 1.74
C ARG A 469 13.38 -17.66 1.99
N TYR A 470 14.07 -16.53 2.14
CA TYR A 470 15.53 -16.45 2.23
C TYR A 470 15.98 -15.67 3.47
N PRO A 471 17.20 -15.93 3.99
CA PRO A 471 17.76 -15.12 5.07
C PRO A 471 17.99 -13.67 4.64
N ILE A 472 18.00 -12.72 5.58
CA ILE A 472 18.18 -11.27 5.32
C ILE A 472 19.49 -10.90 4.59
N ARG A 473 20.48 -11.81 4.58
CA ARG A 473 21.78 -11.67 3.88
C ARG A 473 21.77 -12.23 2.46
N HIS A 474 20.64 -12.79 2.02
CA HIS A 474 20.48 -13.28 0.67
C HIS A 474 20.71 -12.16 -0.35
N GLN A 475 21.29 -12.53 -1.48
CA GLN A 475 21.64 -11.62 -2.55
C GLN A 475 20.57 -11.69 -3.63
N TYR A 476 19.90 -10.59 -3.83
CA TYR A 476 18.95 -10.41 -4.93
C TYR A 476 19.62 -9.63 -6.05
N GLU A 477 19.19 -9.86 -7.28
CA GLU A 477 19.54 -9.00 -8.40
C GLU A 477 18.74 -7.71 -8.28
N ALA A 478 19.43 -6.58 -8.18
CA ALA A 478 18.79 -5.28 -8.08
C ALA A 478 18.47 -4.72 -9.46
N PHE A 479 17.53 -3.78 -9.60
CA PHE A 479 17.34 -3.05 -10.86
C PHE A 479 18.66 -2.39 -11.30
N SER A 480 19.03 -2.59 -12.56
CA SER A 480 20.19 -1.97 -13.20
C SER A 480 19.99 -1.90 -14.73
N GLN A 481 21.01 -1.45 -15.46
CA GLN A 481 20.99 -1.53 -16.93
C GLN A 481 21.08 -2.98 -17.45
N GLU A 482 21.53 -3.93 -16.61
CA GLU A 482 21.81 -5.32 -17.00
C GLU A 482 20.86 -6.33 -16.34
N THR A 483 20.17 -5.92 -15.27
CA THR A 483 19.37 -6.81 -14.42
C THR A 483 17.99 -6.21 -14.21
N SER A 484 17.00 -7.11 -14.22
CA SER A 484 15.59 -6.77 -14.24
C SER A 484 15.02 -6.39 -12.88
N GLY A 485 15.69 -6.66 -11.76
CA GLY A 485 15.25 -6.25 -10.41
C GLY A 485 13.91 -6.82 -9.92
N PHE A 486 13.22 -7.63 -10.73
CA PHE A 486 12.01 -8.33 -10.33
C PHE A 486 12.37 -9.63 -9.64
N PHE A 487 11.66 -9.93 -8.55
CA PHE A 487 11.87 -11.16 -7.80
C PHE A 487 10.54 -11.72 -7.32
N PRO A 488 10.30 -13.05 -7.39
CA PRO A 488 11.22 -14.12 -7.75
C PRO A 488 11.56 -14.29 -9.26
N GLY A 489 10.87 -13.59 -10.14
CA GLY A 489 11.17 -13.62 -11.57
C GLY A 489 10.53 -12.46 -12.33
N ASP A 490 10.89 -12.33 -13.60
CA ASP A 490 10.40 -11.26 -14.47
C ASP A 490 8.92 -11.43 -14.78
N PRO A 491 8.15 -10.34 -14.94
CA PRO A 491 6.78 -10.42 -15.41
C PRO A 491 6.73 -11.08 -16.79
N VAL A 492 5.81 -12.04 -16.99
CA VAL A 492 5.66 -12.76 -18.27
C VAL A 492 5.35 -11.80 -19.45
N ILE A 493 4.82 -10.61 -19.14
CA ILE A 493 4.35 -9.62 -20.11
C ILE A 493 5.35 -8.45 -20.31
N LEU A 494 6.49 -8.43 -19.61
CA LEU A 494 7.53 -7.41 -19.85
C LEU A 494 8.54 -7.87 -20.92
N HIS A 495 8.98 -6.93 -21.76
CA HIS A 495 10.21 -7.03 -22.55
C HIS A 495 11.06 -5.80 -22.23
N PHE A 496 12.33 -6.02 -21.89
CA PHE A 496 13.31 -4.98 -21.56
C PHE A 496 13.85 -4.27 -22.79
#